data_AF-A0A7M5XHQ2-F1
#
_entry.id   AF-A0A7M5XHQ2-F1
#
_cell.length_a   1.000
_cell.length_b   1.000
_cell.length_c   1.000
_cell.angle_alpha   90.00
_cell.angle_beta   90.00
_cell.angle_gamma   90.00
#
_symmetry.space_group_name_H-M   'P 1'
#
loop_
_entity.id
_entity.type
_entity.pdbx_description
1 polymer ?
#
loop_
_entity_poly.entity_id
_entity_poly.type
_entity_poly.pdbx_seq_one_letter_code
_entity_poly.pdbx_strand_id
1 'polypeptide(L)'
;MDFAFYSQATGSVPDLSHANYQVSNETTQQTCASFTTSEDEELFKINNGGGAVKMELRYAIEAKRAGKGLDMPILEQMHRLPKQLTIEEEERRRVRRERNKVAASRCRVKRKCHVRRLLKESDDLTKSNNSLQNEINKLEYEKQKLEGAIKNHACKMSNNAFLEVHGTTKDRLCRYGN
;
A
#
# COMPACT_ATOMS: atom_id res chain seq x y z
N MET A 1 -21.17 29.49 -0.27
CA MET A 1 -20.15 28.44 -0.47
C MET A 1 -20.33 27.93 -1.88
N ASP A 2 -19.50 28.45 -2.78
CA ASP A 2 -19.76 28.50 -4.22
C ASP A 2 -19.42 27.17 -4.91
N PHE A 3 -20.40 26.62 -5.62
CA PHE A 3 -20.35 25.35 -6.33
C PHE A 3 -19.83 25.50 -7.78
N ALA A 4 -18.83 26.37 -7.98
CA ALA A 4 -18.51 26.90 -9.32
C ALA A 4 -17.02 26.83 -9.72
N PHE A 5 -16.25 25.82 -9.27
CA PHE A 5 -14.84 25.69 -9.67
C PHE A 5 -14.48 24.43 -10.48
N TYR A 6 -15.43 23.54 -10.79
CA TYR A 6 -15.12 22.27 -11.48
C TYR A 6 -15.81 22.12 -12.84
N SER A 7 -15.80 23.18 -13.67
CA SER A 7 -16.43 23.15 -15.00
C SER A 7 -15.51 23.51 -16.17
N GLN A 8 -14.19 23.40 -16.01
CA GLN A 8 -13.22 23.58 -17.12
C GLN A 8 -12.13 22.51 -17.10
N ALA A 9 -12.53 21.25 -17.32
CA ALA A 9 -11.61 20.20 -17.73
C ALA A 9 -12.16 19.54 -19.01
N THR A 10 -12.12 20.28 -20.13
CA THR A 10 -12.20 19.69 -21.47
C THR A 10 -10.86 19.02 -21.78
N GLY A 11 -10.55 17.96 -21.05
CA GLY A 11 -9.48 17.02 -21.39
C GLY A 11 -10.14 15.80 -22.02
N SER A 12 -9.83 15.52 -23.28
CA SER A 12 -10.20 14.27 -23.93
C SER A 12 -9.76 13.10 -23.05
N VAL A 13 -10.71 12.24 -22.67
CA VAL A 13 -10.39 10.96 -22.03
C VAL A 13 -9.57 10.17 -23.06
N PRO A 14 -8.30 9.82 -22.80
CA PRO A 14 -7.51 9.10 -23.78
C PRO A 14 -8.15 7.73 -23.99
N ASP A 15 -8.52 7.45 -25.25
CA ASP A 15 -9.07 6.17 -25.65
C ASP A 15 -8.02 5.06 -25.44
N LEU A 16 -8.21 4.27 -24.39
CA LEU A 16 -7.35 3.14 -24.01
C LEU A 16 -7.68 1.87 -24.80
N SER A 17 -8.37 1.97 -25.95
CA SER A 17 -8.71 0.82 -26.78
C SER A 17 -7.49 0.11 -27.40
N HIS A 18 -6.34 0.78 -27.50
CA HIS A 18 -5.15 0.26 -28.21
C HIS A 18 -3.81 0.39 -27.47
N ALA A 19 -3.82 0.45 -26.13
CA ALA A 19 -2.56 0.39 -25.38
C ALA A 19 -2.02 -1.04 -25.34
N ASN A 20 -1.21 -1.41 -26.34
CA ASN A 20 -0.29 -2.54 -26.29
C ASN A 20 0.78 -2.25 -25.24
N TYR A 21 0.44 -2.44 -23.96
CA TYR A 21 1.39 -2.31 -22.86
C TYR A 21 2.20 -3.61 -22.78
N GLN A 22 3.31 -3.66 -23.52
CA GLN A 22 4.37 -4.63 -23.26
C GLN A 22 4.88 -4.38 -21.84
N VAL A 23 4.63 -5.35 -20.97
CA VAL A 23 5.18 -5.36 -19.62
C VAL A 23 6.68 -5.65 -19.77
N SER A 24 7.53 -4.65 -19.53
CA SER A 24 8.96 -4.88 -19.32
C SER A 24 9.11 -5.52 -17.93
N ASN A 25 9.60 -6.75 -17.90
CA ASN A 25 9.53 -7.66 -16.76
C ASN A 25 10.66 -7.49 -15.74
N GLU A 26 11.39 -6.37 -15.74
CA GLU A 26 12.74 -6.39 -15.17
C GLU A 26 12.83 -5.90 -13.72
N THR A 27 11.89 -5.08 -13.22
CA THR A 27 12.02 -4.50 -11.85
C THR A 27 10.91 -4.89 -10.88
N THR A 28 9.91 -5.67 -11.30
CA THR A 28 8.92 -6.23 -10.34
C THR A 28 9.37 -7.53 -9.71
N GLN A 29 10.40 -8.21 -10.25
CA GLN A 29 10.83 -9.50 -9.73
C GLN A 29 11.49 -9.40 -8.35
N GLN A 30 12.15 -8.29 -8.01
CA GLN A 30 13.02 -8.26 -6.83
C GLN A 30 12.31 -8.10 -5.48
N THR A 31 11.03 -7.69 -5.45
CA THR A 31 10.23 -7.65 -4.20
C THR A 31 9.11 -8.70 -4.15
N CYS A 32 8.89 -9.47 -5.22
CA CYS A 32 8.00 -10.64 -5.19
C CYS A 32 8.74 -11.99 -5.26
N ALA A 33 10.07 -12.00 -5.43
CA ALA A 33 10.92 -13.19 -5.51
C ALA A 33 11.07 -14.00 -4.21
N SER A 34 10.50 -13.56 -3.08
CA SER A 34 10.52 -14.32 -1.83
C SER A 34 9.25 -15.14 -1.55
N PHE A 35 8.33 -15.29 -2.52
CA PHE A 35 7.13 -16.12 -2.33
C PHE A 35 6.72 -16.97 -3.53
N THR A 36 7.67 -17.41 -4.36
CA THR A 36 7.37 -18.45 -5.36
C THR A 36 8.44 -19.52 -5.30
N THR A 37 8.34 -20.41 -4.31
CA THR A 37 8.98 -21.72 -4.38
C THR A 37 8.25 -22.55 -5.43
N SER A 38 9.03 -23.35 -6.14
CA SER A 38 8.65 -24.19 -7.29
C SER A 38 7.78 -25.41 -6.90
N GLU A 39 6.87 -25.24 -5.94
CA GLU A 39 5.99 -26.29 -5.42
C GLU A 39 4.50 -26.04 -5.74
N ASP A 40 4.16 -24.89 -6.33
CA ASP A 40 2.77 -24.49 -6.56
C ASP A 40 2.08 -25.19 -7.76
N GLU A 41 2.76 -26.08 -8.49
CA GLU A 41 2.12 -26.90 -9.55
C GLU A 41 1.42 -28.16 -9.03
N GLU A 42 1.64 -28.57 -7.77
CA GLU A 42 0.88 -29.69 -7.17
C GLU A 42 -0.46 -29.28 -6.53
N LEU A 43 -0.78 -27.98 -6.45
CA LEU A 43 -2.01 -27.50 -5.82
C LEU A 43 -3.21 -27.33 -6.78
N PHE A 44 -3.16 -27.94 -7.98
CA PHE A 44 -4.35 -28.02 -8.85
C PHE A 44 -5.01 -29.41 -8.87
N LYS A 45 -4.39 -30.41 -8.22
CA LYS A 45 -4.96 -31.77 -8.09
C LYS A 45 -5.53 -32.08 -6.70
N ILE A 46 -5.43 -31.17 -5.73
CA ILE A 46 -5.95 -31.36 -4.36
C ILE A 46 -7.39 -30.82 -4.19
N ASN A 47 -7.98 -30.16 -5.18
CA ASN A 47 -9.35 -29.65 -5.10
C ASN A 47 -10.45 -30.66 -5.50
N ASN A 48 -10.29 -31.92 -5.05
CA ASN A 48 -11.41 -32.75 -4.60
C ASN A 48 -11.54 -32.69 -3.07
N GLY A 49 -11.12 -31.58 -2.45
CA GLY A 49 -11.19 -31.29 -1.01
C GLY A 49 -12.62 -31.08 -0.45
N GLY A 50 -13.63 -31.71 -1.05
CA GLY A 50 -15.01 -31.70 -0.59
C GLY A 50 -15.46 -33.01 0.05
N GLY A 51 -14.55 -33.91 0.43
CA GLY A 51 -14.86 -35.21 1.02
C GLY A 51 -15.15 -35.11 2.52
N ALA A 52 -14.15 -34.71 3.31
CA ALA A 52 -14.22 -34.81 4.77
C ALA A 52 -15.27 -33.88 5.42
N VAL A 53 -15.23 -32.57 5.12
CA VAL A 53 -16.21 -31.59 5.64
C VAL A 53 -17.64 -31.94 5.23
N LYS A 54 -17.80 -32.56 4.06
CA LYS A 54 -19.10 -33.02 3.55
C LYS A 54 -19.60 -34.27 4.28
N MET A 55 -18.70 -35.15 4.73
CA MET A 55 -19.07 -36.35 5.50
C MET A 55 -19.52 -35.99 6.91
N GLU A 56 -18.80 -35.13 7.63
CA GLU A 56 -19.21 -34.68 8.96
C GLU A 56 -20.58 -34.01 8.92
N LEU A 57 -20.79 -33.11 7.95
CA LEU A 57 -22.07 -32.46 7.76
C LEU A 57 -23.18 -33.45 7.36
N ARG A 58 -22.87 -34.47 6.54
CA ARG A 58 -23.82 -35.55 6.20
C ARG A 58 -24.24 -36.34 7.44
N TYR A 59 -23.30 -36.81 8.25
CA TYR A 59 -23.60 -37.53 9.48
C TYR A 59 -24.41 -36.69 10.46
N ALA A 60 -24.10 -35.40 10.60
CA ALA A 60 -24.86 -34.49 11.45
C ALA A 60 -26.30 -34.28 10.97
N ILE A 61 -26.52 -34.25 9.64
CA ILE A 61 -27.87 -34.14 9.06
C ILE A 61 -28.63 -35.46 9.25
N GLU A 62 -28.00 -36.60 8.97
CA GLU A 62 -28.59 -37.93 9.12
C GLU A 62 -29.02 -38.20 10.57
N ALA A 63 -28.13 -37.94 11.54
CA ALA A 63 -28.44 -38.10 12.96
C ALA A 63 -29.61 -37.21 13.41
N LYS A 64 -29.65 -35.94 12.95
CA LYS A 64 -30.76 -35.01 13.27
C LYS A 64 -32.08 -35.43 12.65
N ARG A 65 -32.08 -36.09 11.49
CA ARG A 65 -33.30 -36.58 10.82
C ARG A 65 -33.80 -37.87 11.48
N ALA A 66 -32.89 -38.81 11.75
CA ALA A 66 -33.20 -40.03 12.48
C ALA A 66 -33.76 -39.72 13.88
N GLY A 67 -33.17 -38.76 14.60
CA GLY A 67 -33.71 -38.29 15.90
C GLY A 67 -35.10 -37.64 15.83
N LYS A 68 -35.54 -37.24 14.64
CA LYS A 68 -36.90 -36.74 14.37
C LYS A 68 -37.82 -37.80 13.74
N GLY A 69 -37.36 -39.05 13.61
CA GLY A 69 -38.11 -40.13 12.95
C GLY A 69 -38.33 -39.90 11.46
N LEU A 70 -37.52 -39.05 10.82
CA LEU A 70 -37.61 -38.75 9.39
C LEU A 70 -36.56 -39.53 8.62
N ASP A 71 -36.99 -40.24 7.58
CA ASP A 71 -36.06 -40.90 6.66
C ASP A 71 -35.25 -39.88 5.86
N MET A 72 -34.10 -40.35 5.37
CA MET A 72 -33.30 -39.57 4.43
C MET A 72 -34.08 -39.38 3.12
N PRO A 73 -34.12 -38.15 2.59
CA PRO A 73 -34.79 -37.90 1.33
C PRO A 73 -34.00 -38.64 0.25
N ILE A 74 -34.71 -39.45 -0.54
CA ILE A 74 -34.17 -40.03 -1.76
C ILE A 74 -33.88 -38.84 -2.67
N LEU A 75 -32.59 -38.47 -2.80
CA LEU A 75 -32.17 -37.59 -3.87
C LEU A 75 -32.28 -38.42 -5.15
N GLU A 76 -33.45 -38.38 -5.78
CA GLU A 76 -33.49 -38.62 -7.21
C GLU A 76 -32.50 -37.65 -7.82
N GLN A 77 -31.42 -38.23 -8.33
CA GLN A 77 -30.31 -37.48 -8.86
C GLN A 77 -30.88 -36.77 -10.08
N MET A 78 -31.29 -35.50 -9.92
CA MET A 78 -31.55 -34.63 -11.05
C MET A 78 -30.21 -34.43 -11.74
N HIS A 79 -29.85 -35.36 -12.61
CA HIS A 79 -28.79 -35.20 -13.57
C HIS A 79 -29.25 -34.00 -14.39
N ARG A 80 -28.70 -32.82 -14.10
CA ARG A 80 -28.83 -31.68 -15.01
C ARG A 80 -28.18 -32.17 -16.30
N LEU A 81 -28.99 -32.69 -17.21
CA LEU A 81 -28.58 -32.92 -18.57
C LEU A 81 -27.96 -31.61 -19.05
N PRO A 82 -26.78 -31.64 -19.67
CA PRO A 82 -26.21 -30.44 -20.24
C PRO A 82 -27.24 -29.91 -21.24
N LYS A 83 -27.92 -28.82 -20.86
CA LYS A 83 -28.83 -28.12 -21.75
C LYS A 83 -27.94 -27.63 -22.88
N GLN A 84 -28.05 -28.27 -24.05
CA GLN A 84 -27.39 -27.84 -25.27
C GLN A 84 -27.86 -26.40 -25.50
N LEU A 85 -26.95 -25.46 -25.30
CA LEU A 85 -27.23 -24.05 -25.54
C LEU A 85 -27.54 -23.92 -27.02
N THR A 86 -28.54 -23.11 -27.36
CA THR A 86 -28.71 -22.74 -28.76
C THR A 86 -27.46 -21.99 -29.22
N ILE A 87 -27.17 -22.03 -30.53
CA ILE A 87 -26.01 -21.32 -31.11
C ILE A 87 -26.03 -19.83 -30.70
N GLU A 88 -27.21 -19.22 -30.62
CA GLU A 88 -27.40 -17.84 -30.15
C GLU A 88 -27.04 -17.66 -28.65
N GLU A 89 -27.45 -18.59 -27.79
CA GLU A 89 -27.11 -18.57 -26.36
C GLU A 89 -25.60 -18.78 -26.12
N GLU A 90 -24.96 -19.62 -26.94
CA GLU A 90 -23.52 -19.85 -26.88
C GLU A 90 -22.72 -18.60 -27.27
N GLU A 91 -23.10 -17.91 -28.34
CA GLU A 91 -22.45 -16.66 -28.73
C GLU A 91 -22.66 -15.56 -27.67
N ARG A 92 -23.87 -15.43 -27.11
CA ARG A 92 -24.14 -14.51 -26.00
C ARG A 92 -23.24 -14.80 -24.79
N ARG A 93 -23.03 -16.08 -24.48
CA ARG A 93 -22.13 -16.52 -23.40
C ARG A 93 -20.67 -16.21 -23.73
N ARG A 94 -20.24 -16.40 -24.97
CA ARG A 94 -18.89 -16.09 -25.45
C ARG A 94 -18.59 -14.59 -25.31
N VAL A 95 -19.47 -13.72 -25.80
CA VAL A 95 -19.33 -12.26 -25.67
C VAL A 95 -19.26 -11.84 -24.20
N ARG A 96 -20.10 -12.42 -23.33
CA ARG A 96 -20.05 -12.13 -21.88
C ARG A 96 -18.71 -12.54 -21.25
N ARG A 97 -18.18 -13.71 -21.61
CA ARG A 97 -16.87 -14.19 -21.13
C ARG A 97 -15.75 -13.27 -21.59
N GLU A 98 -15.75 -12.84 -22.85
CA GLU A 98 -14.71 -11.95 -23.37
C GLU A 98 -14.76 -10.58 -22.68
N ARG A 99 -15.97 -10.02 -22.49
CA ARG A 99 -16.15 -8.79 -21.69
C ARG A 99 -15.64 -8.96 -20.25
N ASN A 100 -15.94 -10.09 -19.61
CA ASN A 100 -15.48 -10.36 -18.25
C ASN A 100 -13.96 -10.54 -18.18
N LYS A 101 -13.35 -11.18 -19.18
CA LYS A 101 -11.89 -11.34 -19.30
C LYS A 101 -11.20 -9.97 -19.36
N VAL A 102 -11.70 -9.07 -20.21
CA VAL A 102 -11.18 -7.69 -20.29
C VAL A 102 -11.41 -6.93 -18.98
N ALA A 103 -12.58 -7.04 -18.38
CA ALA A 103 -12.89 -6.39 -17.10
C ALA A 103 -11.99 -6.89 -15.95
N ALA A 104 -11.73 -8.19 -15.88
CA ALA A 104 -10.84 -8.79 -14.89
C ALA A 104 -9.39 -8.31 -15.07
N SER A 105 -8.88 -8.26 -16.30
CA SER A 105 -7.56 -7.70 -16.60
C SER A 105 -7.46 -6.23 -16.19
N ARG A 106 -8.44 -5.40 -16.55
CA ARG A 106 -8.50 -3.98 -16.13
C ARG A 106 -8.55 -3.83 -14.62
N CYS A 107 -9.31 -4.68 -13.92
CA CYS A 107 -9.38 -4.68 -12.46
C CYS A 107 -8.01 -4.99 -11.83
N ARG A 108 -7.33 -6.03 -12.31
CA ARG A 108 -5.98 -6.40 -11.87
C ARG A 108 -4.97 -5.29 -12.12
N VAL A 109 -5.01 -4.66 -13.30
CA VAL A 109 -4.14 -3.52 -13.64
C VAL A 109 -4.42 -2.33 -12.73
N LYS A 110 -5.68 -1.95 -12.54
CA LYS A 110 -6.07 -0.83 -11.65
C LYS A 110 -5.55 -1.05 -10.23
N ARG A 111 -5.68 -2.28 -9.71
CA ARG A 111 -5.13 -2.65 -8.40
C ARG A 111 -3.61 -2.53 -8.37
N LYS A 112 -2.90 -3.04 -9.38
CA LYS A 112 -1.43 -2.94 -9.47
C LYS A 112 -0.95 -1.49 -9.54
N CYS A 113 -1.58 -0.66 -10.36
CA CYS A 113 -1.26 0.76 -10.45
C CYS A 113 -1.52 1.51 -9.14
N HIS A 114 -2.62 1.18 -8.44
CA HIS A 114 -2.93 1.76 -7.14
C HIS A 114 -1.84 1.42 -6.10
N VAL A 115 -1.46 0.14 -5.99
CA VAL A 115 -0.38 -0.29 -5.10
C VAL A 115 0.94 0.40 -5.45
N ARG A 116 1.30 0.44 -6.75
CA ARG A 116 2.53 1.12 -7.20
C ARG A 116 2.54 2.60 -6.83
N ARG A 117 1.41 3.30 -6.96
CA ARG A 117 1.28 4.71 -6.56
C ARG A 117 1.55 4.89 -5.07
N LEU A 118 0.92 4.06 -4.23
CA LEU A 118 1.11 4.11 -2.78
C LEU A 118 2.54 3.81 -2.36
N LEU A 119 3.19 2.83 -2.99
CA LEU A 119 4.60 2.52 -2.74
C LEU A 119 5.50 3.71 -3.09
N LYS A 120 5.32 4.30 -4.28
CA LYS A 120 6.09 5.49 -4.68
C LYS A 120 5.89 6.65 -3.70
N GLU A 121 4.65 6.91 -3.30
CA GLU A 121 4.32 7.96 -2.33
C GLU A 121 5.00 7.70 -0.97
N SER A 122 5.00 6.45 -0.50
CA SER A 122 5.73 6.05 0.71
C SER A 122 7.24 6.27 0.58
N ASP A 123 7.83 5.89 -0.55
CA ASP A 123 9.27 6.06 -0.81
C ASP A 123 9.66 7.54 -0.84
N ASP A 124 8.86 8.37 -1.52
CA ASP A 124 9.09 9.81 -1.64
C ASP A 124 8.96 10.51 -0.28
N LEU A 125 7.97 10.14 0.55
CA LEU A 125 7.84 10.61 1.93
C LEU A 125 9.02 10.17 2.79
N THR A 126 9.47 8.92 2.66
CA THR A 126 10.61 8.40 3.43
C THR A 126 11.90 9.16 3.09
N LYS A 127 12.15 9.40 1.81
CA LYS A 127 13.31 10.21 1.35
C LYS A 127 13.25 11.63 1.91
N SER A 128 12.07 12.25 1.85
CA SER A 128 11.87 13.61 2.34
C SER A 128 12.09 13.70 3.84
N ASN A 129 11.55 12.74 4.60
CA ASN A 129 11.76 12.65 6.04
C ASN A 129 13.25 12.49 6.40
N ASN A 130 13.95 11.58 5.73
CA ASN A 130 15.38 11.39 5.95
C ASN A 130 16.19 12.65 5.62
N SER A 131 15.84 13.36 4.54
CA SER A 131 16.49 14.63 4.19
C SER A 131 16.29 15.68 5.28
N LEU A 132 15.05 15.85 5.76
CA LEU A 132 14.73 16.80 6.82
C LEU A 132 15.43 16.44 8.13
N GLN A 133 15.47 15.16 8.50
CA GLN A 133 16.17 14.70 9.70
C GLN A 133 17.67 14.99 9.62
N ASN A 134 18.29 14.80 8.44
CA ASN A 134 19.69 15.15 8.23
C ASN A 134 19.93 16.66 8.36
N GLU A 135 19.01 17.48 7.84
CA GLU A 135 19.08 18.94 7.98
C GLU A 135 18.94 19.38 9.44
N ILE A 136 18.00 18.78 10.19
CA ILE A 136 17.85 19.00 11.63
C ILE A 136 19.16 18.68 12.35
N ASN A 137 19.72 17.49 12.14
CA ASN A 137 20.97 17.07 12.79
C ASN A 137 22.13 18.03 12.47
N LYS A 138 22.21 18.50 11.22
CA LYS A 138 23.23 19.47 10.80
C LYS A 138 23.06 20.81 11.53
N LEU A 139 21.83 21.32 11.58
CA LEU A 139 21.52 22.58 12.26
C LEU A 139 21.74 22.48 13.78
N GLU A 140 21.42 21.35 14.40
CA GLU A 140 21.69 21.08 15.81
C GLU A 140 23.19 21.08 16.11
N TYR A 141 24.00 20.45 15.24
CA TYR A 141 25.45 20.49 15.35
C TYR A 141 26.01 21.90 15.22
N GLU A 142 25.56 22.67 14.23
CA GLU A 142 25.98 24.06 14.03
C GLU A 142 25.58 24.94 15.23
N LYS A 143 24.36 24.78 15.74
CA LYS A 143 23.89 25.45 16.96
C LYS A 143 24.79 25.10 18.15
N GLN A 144 25.06 23.83 18.41
CA GLN A 144 25.91 23.40 19.52
C GLN A 144 27.32 23.97 19.41
N LYS A 145 27.89 23.99 18.19
CA LYS A 145 29.20 24.58 17.92
C LYS A 145 29.23 26.08 18.24
N LEU A 146 28.21 26.83 17.81
CA LEU A 146 28.09 28.26 18.08
C LEU A 146 27.88 28.55 19.57
N GLU A 147 27.00 27.81 20.24
CA GLU A 147 26.79 27.91 21.68
C GLU A 147 28.09 27.60 22.46
N GLY A 148 28.84 26.59 22.04
CA GLY A 148 30.15 26.26 22.62
C GLY A 148 31.16 27.38 22.44
N ALA A 149 31.23 27.99 21.24
CA ALA A 149 32.10 29.12 20.98
C ALA A 149 31.77 30.34 21.87
N ILE A 150 30.47 30.63 22.04
CA ILE A 150 30.00 31.72 22.92
C ILE A 150 30.34 31.43 24.39
N LYS A 151 30.07 30.22 24.88
CA LYS A 151 30.41 29.81 26.26
C LYS A 151 31.91 29.92 26.53
N ASN A 152 32.74 29.49 25.58
CA ASN A 152 34.20 29.61 25.67
C ASN A 152 34.65 31.09 25.68
N HIS A 153 34.01 31.95 24.90
CA HIS A 153 34.28 33.39 24.91
C HIS A 153 33.88 34.04 26.25
N ALA A 154 32.70 33.73 26.79
CA ALA A 154 32.23 34.22 28.08
C ALA A 154 33.19 33.84 29.23
N CYS A 155 33.72 32.60 29.21
CA CYS A 155 34.74 32.15 30.16
C CYS A 155 36.01 33.01 30.10
N LYS A 156 36.51 33.31 28.90
CA LYS A 156 37.70 34.16 28.70
C LYS A 156 37.48 35.63 29.08
N MET A 157 36.26 36.14 28.94
CA MET A 157 35.91 37.50 29.39
C MET A 157 35.76 37.59 30.92
N SER A 158 35.30 36.52 31.59
CA SER A 158 35.31 36.48 33.06
C SER A 158 36.72 36.35 33.64
N ASN A 159 37.61 35.61 32.97
CA ASN A 159 39.01 35.44 33.40
C ASN A 159 39.89 36.67 33.11
N ASN A 160 39.50 37.54 32.17
CA ASN A 160 40.17 38.82 31.92
C ASN A 160 39.59 39.99 32.74
N ALA A 161 38.55 39.78 33.55
CA ALA A 161 37.96 40.84 34.39
C ALA A 161 38.58 40.95 35.79
N PHE A 162 39.62 40.17 36.12
CA PHE A 162 40.25 40.17 37.45
C PHE A 162 41.69 40.73 37.49
N LEU A 163 42.25 41.18 36.36
CA LEU A 163 43.60 41.76 36.31
C LEU A 163 43.62 43.22 35.85
N GLU A 164 42.74 44.06 36.39
CA GLU A 164 43.00 45.51 36.49
C GLU A 164 42.46 46.02 37.83
N VAL A 165 43.30 45.93 38.87
CA VAL A 165 43.15 46.77 40.06
C VAL A 165 43.85 48.11 39.78
N HIS A 166 43.20 49.18 40.21
CA HIS A 166 43.66 50.57 40.38
C HIS A 166 43.23 51.59 39.31
N GLY A 167 42.14 52.32 39.64
CA GLY A 167 42.02 53.74 39.23
C GLY A 167 40.70 54.14 38.56
N THR A 168 39.80 54.69 39.38
CA THR A 168 38.85 55.79 39.07
C THR A 168 37.94 55.71 37.82
N THR A 169 36.63 55.64 38.10
CA THR A 169 35.51 56.30 37.40
C THR A 169 35.41 56.21 35.87
N LYS A 170 34.42 55.44 35.37
CA LYS A 170 33.27 55.95 34.59
C LYS A 170 32.38 54.81 34.11
N ASP A 171 31.07 55.06 34.18
CA ASP A 171 29.98 54.26 33.65
C ASP A 171 30.33 53.56 32.33
N ARG A 172 30.32 52.23 32.35
CA ARG A 172 30.25 51.40 31.14
C ARG A 172 28.98 50.56 31.21
N LEU A 173 27.84 51.22 30.99
CA LEU A 173 26.58 50.53 30.69
C LEU A 173 26.77 49.75 29.38
N CYS A 174 26.79 48.42 29.50
CA CYS A 174 26.72 47.51 28.36
C CYS A 174 25.32 47.64 27.72
N ARG A 175 25.23 48.38 26.61
CA ARG A 175 24.08 48.32 25.69
C ARG A 175 24.26 47.14 24.76
N TYR A 176 23.55 46.04 25.00
CA TYR A 176 23.11 45.14 23.92
C TYR A 176 21.76 44.53 24.32
N GLY A 177 20.71 45.02 23.67
CA GLY A 177 19.34 44.56 23.83
C GLY A 177 18.44 45.29 22.83
N ASN A 178 18.40 44.76 21.60
CA ASN A 178 17.25 44.80 20.69
C ASN A 178 17.22 43.45 19.98
#